data_AF-A0A1G1HFB8-F1
#
_entry.id   AF-A0A1G1HFB8-F1
#
_cell.length_a   1.000
_cell.length_b   1.000
_cell.length_c   1.000
_cell.angle_alpha   90.00
_cell.angle_beta   90.00
_cell.angle_gamma   90.00
#
_symmetry.space_group_name_H-M   'P 1'
#
loop_
_entity.id
_entity.type
_entity.pdbx_description
1 polymer ?
#
loop_
_entity_poly.entity_id
_entity_poly.type
_entity_poly.pdbx_seq_one_letter_code
_entity_poly.pdbx_strand_id
1 'polypeptide(L)'
;MHRVPQPNSDMETEADKFAGSFLMPAKEISPSLNNLKFYTLAQLKPYWKVAMSAILVRAGHLGKMTKSQSNYLWSQMAPYKKHEPVELDIQREEPSALKKLIDIHLNELNYSLPELSKVAYLFPHEFRENYLDEEKHLKLVRFNSAK
;
A
#
# COMPACT_ATOMS: atom_id res chain seq x y z
N MET A 1 -20.15 1.14 28.62
CA MET A 1 -19.75 -0.03 27.80
C MET A 1 -19.61 0.43 26.36
N HIS A 2 -18.39 0.60 25.86
CA HIS A 2 -18.19 0.84 24.42
C HIS A 2 -18.40 -0.47 23.67
N ARG A 3 -19.49 -0.54 22.92
CA ARG A 3 -19.82 -1.69 22.07
C ARG A 3 -18.95 -1.57 20.83
N VAL A 4 -17.98 -2.47 20.67
CA VAL A 4 -17.22 -2.58 19.42
C VAL A 4 -18.23 -2.93 18.32
N PRO A 5 -18.36 -2.13 17.25
CA PRO A 5 -19.27 -2.43 16.16
C PRO A 5 -18.85 -3.75 15.50
N GLN A 6 -19.82 -4.63 15.27
CA GLN A 6 -19.61 -5.87 14.53
C GLN A 6 -19.54 -5.54 13.03
N PRO A 7 -18.60 -6.11 12.27
CA PRO A 7 -18.54 -5.90 10.83
C PRO A 7 -19.89 -6.24 10.18
N ASN A 8 -20.37 -5.35 9.33
CA ASN A 8 -21.54 -5.56 8.50
C ASN A 8 -21.22 -5.17 7.03
N SER A 9 -22.12 -5.50 6.11
CA SER A 9 -21.93 -5.26 4.67
C SER A 9 -21.70 -3.79 4.33
N ASP A 10 -22.29 -2.89 5.10
CA ASP A 10 -22.18 -1.45 4.85
C ASP A 10 -20.78 -0.97 5.23
N MET A 11 -20.22 -1.47 6.34
CA MET A 11 -18.84 -1.20 6.74
C MET A 11 -17.83 -1.71 5.72
N GLU A 12 -18.05 -2.90 5.15
CA GLU A 12 -17.19 -3.43 4.08
C GLU A 12 -17.26 -2.56 2.83
N THR A 13 -18.47 -2.17 2.41
CA THR A 13 -18.68 -1.30 1.25
C THR A 13 -18.03 0.07 1.44
N GLU A 14 -18.13 0.65 2.63
CA GLU A 14 -17.47 1.91 2.99
C GLU A 14 -15.94 1.77 2.98
N ALA A 15 -15.42 0.67 3.51
CA ALA A 15 -13.99 0.38 3.51
C ALA A 15 -13.45 0.22 2.08
N ASP A 16 -14.14 -0.52 1.22
CA ASP A 16 -13.78 -0.67 -0.20
C ASP A 16 -13.82 0.66 -0.94
N LYS A 17 -14.83 1.49 -0.68
CA LYS A 17 -14.94 2.83 -1.26
C LYS A 17 -13.81 3.74 -0.78
N PHE A 18 -13.45 3.67 0.49
CA PHE A 18 -12.31 4.40 1.07
C PHE A 18 -11.00 3.94 0.44
N ALA A 19 -10.69 2.65 0.50
CA ALA A 19 -9.46 2.07 -0.04
C ALA A 19 -9.30 2.39 -1.53
N GLY A 20 -10.36 2.20 -2.31
CA GLY A 20 -10.35 2.56 -3.74
C GLY A 20 -10.15 4.05 -3.99
N SER A 21 -10.60 4.93 -3.10
CA SER A 21 -10.38 6.38 -3.24
C SER A 21 -8.99 6.83 -2.81
N PHE A 22 -8.42 6.16 -1.82
CA PHE A 22 -7.06 6.38 -1.34
C PHE A 22 -6.03 5.89 -2.36
N LEU A 23 -6.21 4.67 -2.88
CA LEU A 23 -5.29 4.05 -3.84
C LEU A 23 -5.43 4.63 -5.25
N MET A 24 -6.66 4.99 -5.66
CA MET A 24 -6.97 5.45 -7.00
C MET A 24 -7.84 6.72 -6.97
N PRO A 25 -7.24 7.91 -6.75
CA PRO A 25 -7.95 9.17 -6.67
C PRO A 25 -8.82 9.43 -7.91
N ALA A 26 -10.06 9.85 -7.70
CA ALA A 26 -11.06 9.94 -8.77
C ALA A 26 -10.63 10.86 -9.91
N LYS A 27 -9.99 11.99 -9.61
CA LYS A 27 -9.52 12.97 -10.61
C LYS A 27 -8.45 12.39 -11.53
N GLU A 28 -7.60 11.52 -11.00
CA GLU A 28 -6.44 10.98 -11.71
C GLU A 28 -6.80 9.72 -12.50
N ILE A 29 -7.58 8.81 -11.93
CA ILE A 29 -7.93 7.56 -12.62
C ILE A 29 -9.05 7.74 -13.65
N SER A 30 -9.97 8.69 -13.45
CA SER A 30 -11.17 8.84 -14.31
C SER A 30 -10.90 8.92 -15.81
N PRO A 31 -9.89 9.66 -16.32
CA PRO A 31 -9.59 9.72 -17.75
C PRO A 31 -9.24 8.34 -18.34
N SER A 32 -8.55 7.51 -17.57
CA SER A 32 -8.10 6.17 -17.97
C SER A 32 -9.19 5.10 -17.91
N LEU A 33 -10.35 5.41 -17.32
CA LEU A 33 -11.49 4.49 -17.21
C LEU A 33 -12.51 4.66 -18.33
N ASN A 34 -12.33 5.64 -19.21
CA ASN A 34 -13.22 5.83 -20.35
C ASN A 34 -13.05 4.68 -21.35
N ASN A 35 -14.16 4.09 -21.81
CA ASN A 35 -14.16 2.92 -22.71
C ASN A 35 -13.29 1.75 -22.20
N LEU A 36 -13.35 1.48 -20.88
CA LEU A 36 -12.55 0.45 -20.23
C LEU A 36 -12.70 -0.92 -20.90
N LYS A 37 -11.58 -1.51 -21.32
CA LYS A 37 -11.48 -2.86 -21.87
C LYS A 37 -10.64 -3.73 -20.93
N PHE A 38 -10.75 -5.05 -21.07
CA PHE A 38 -9.96 -5.99 -20.28
C PHE A 38 -8.45 -5.71 -20.35
N TYR A 39 -7.93 -5.44 -21.56
CA TYR A 39 -6.52 -5.10 -21.75
C TYR A 39 -6.10 -3.80 -21.02
N THR A 40 -6.99 -2.82 -20.92
CA THR A 40 -6.72 -1.57 -20.19
C THR A 40 -6.56 -1.84 -18.69
N LEU A 41 -7.29 -2.80 -18.12
CA LEU A 41 -7.11 -3.19 -16.71
C LEU A 41 -5.67 -3.69 -16.45
N ALA A 42 -5.16 -4.52 -17.36
CA ALA A 42 -3.81 -5.05 -17.27
C ALA A 42 -2.75 -3.95 -17.35
N GLN A 43 -2.96 -2.94 -18.20
CA GLN A 43 -2.07 -1.78 -18.29
C GLN A 43 -2.12 -0.88 -17.05
N LEU A 44 -3.29 -0.74 -16.43
CA LEU A 44 -3.48 0.12 -15.27
C LEU A 44 -2.97 -0.50 -13.97
N LYS A 45 -2.97 -1.83 -13.85
CA LYS A 45 -2.43 -2.56 -12.69
C LYS A 45 -1.01 -2.13 -12.28
N PRO A 46 0.03 -2.14 -13.15
CA PRO A 46 1.38 -1.80 -12.73
C PRO A 46 1.53 -0.31 -12.34
N TYR A 47 0.73 0.57 -12.95
CA TYR A 47 0.74 1.99 -12.62
C TYR A 47 0.12 2.25 -11.23
N TRP A 48 -1.07 1.70 -10.98
CA TRP A 48 -1.80 1.88 -9.72
C TRP A 48 -1.35 0.94 -8.61
N LYS A 49 -0.56 -0.09 -8.95
CA LYS A 49 -0.08 -1.15 -8.04
C LYS A 49 -1.19 -1.86 -7.27
N VAL A 50 -2.31 -2.13 -7.95
CA VAL A 50 -3.48 -2.82 -7.41
C VAL A 50 -3.91 -3.97 -8.33
N ALA A 51 -4.80 -4.84 -7.83
CA ALA A 51 -5.45 -5.87 -8.62
C ALA A 51 -6.32 -5.27 -9.74
N MET A 52 -6.41 -5.95 -10.89
CA MET A 52 -7.34 -5.61 -11.98
C MET A 52 -8.79 -5.57 -11.49
N SER A 53 -9.16 -6.46 -10.56
CA SER A 53 -10.48 -6.48 -9.94
C SER A 53 -10.77 -5.21 -9.12
N ALA A 54 -9.76 -4.67 -8.41
CA ALA A 54 -9.91 -3.42 -7.67
C ALA A 54 -10.16 -2.22 -8.60
N ILE A 55 -9.52 -2.22 -9.78
CA ILE A 55 -9.75 -1.20 -10.83
C ILE A 55 -11.20 -1.30 -11.35
N LEU A 56 -11.72 -2.50 -11.57
CA LEU A 56 -13.11 -2.71 -11.97
C LEU A 56 -14.11 -2.21 -10.91
N VAL A 57 -13.87 -2.52 -9.64
CA VAL A 57 -14.69 -2.02 -8.53
C VAL A 57 -14.66 -0.49 -8.51
N ARG A 58 -13.47 0.11 -8.66
CA ARG A 58 -13.31 1.57 -8.71
C ARG A 58 -14.06 2.21 -9.88
N ALA A 59 -14.00 1.61 -11.06
CA ALA A 59 -14.73 2.08 -12.23
C ALA A 59 -16.26 2.01 -12.03
N GLY A 60 -16.75 0.98 -11.34
CA GLY A 60 -18.15 0.88 -10.93
C GLY A 60 -18.55 2.00 -9.97
N HIS A 61 -17.76 2.22 -8.91
CA HIS A 61 -18.02 3.29 -7.92
C HIS A 61 -18.02 4.71 -8.53
N LEU A 62 -17.23 4.94 -9.58
CA LEU A 62 -17.17 6.23 -10.29
C LEU A 62 -18.20 6.35 -11.43
N GLY A 63 -19.05 5.33 -11.64
CA GLY A 63 -20.04 5.35 -12.72
C GLY A 63 -19.43 5.37 -14.13
N LYS A 64 -18.22 4.83 -14.31
CA LYS A 64 -17.48 4.84 -15.57
C LYS A 64 -17.81 3.68 -16.51
N MET A 65 -18.72 2.79 -16.10
CA MET A 65 -19.13 1.62 -16.87
C MET A 65 -20.64 1.43 -16.82
N THR A 66 -21.21 0.92 -17.91
CA THR A 66 -22.59 0.44 -17.89
C THR A 66 -22.68 -0.92 -17.20
N LYS A 67 -23.88 -1.31 -16.75
CA LYS A 67 -24.10 -2.64 -16.14
C LYS A 67 -23.72 -3.79 -17.09
N SER A 68 -24.01 -3.65 -18.38
CA SER A 68 -23.65 -4.64 -19.41
C SER A 68 -22.14 -4.78 -19.56
N GLN A 69 -21.42 -3.65 -19.66
CA GLN A 69 -19.96 -3.63 -19.73
C GLN A 69 -19.31 -4.22 -18.48
N SER A 70 -19.82 -3.87 -17.29
CA SER A 70 -19.35 -4.42 -16.02
C SER A 70 -19.50 -5.95 -15.99
N ASN A 71 -20.67 -6.47 -16.31
CA ASN A 71 -20.92 -7.93 -16.35
C ASN A 71 -19.97 -8.64 -17.33
N TYR A 72 -19.75 -8.05 -18.50
CA TYR A 72 -18.82 -8.60 -19.50
C TYR A 72 -17.39 -8.64 -18.98
N LEU A 73 -16.87 -7.54 -18.43
CA LEU A 73 -15.50 -7.48 -17.90
C LEU A 73 -15.31 -8.41 -16.70
N TRP A 74 -16.30 -8.53 -15.82
CA TRP A 74 -16.26 -9.50 -14.72
C TRP A 74 -16.26 -10.95 -15.21
N SER A 75 -16.99 -11.26 -16.28
CA SER A 75 -16.94 -12.58 -16.93
C SER A 75 -15.54 -12.86 -17.50
N GLN A 76 -14.90 -11.87 -18.13
CA GLN A 76 -13.52 -12.00 -18.61
C GLN A 76 -12.50 -12.12 -17.47
N MET A 77 -12.77 -11.53 -16.31
CA MET A 77 -11.94 -11.66 -15.10
C MET A 77 -12.10 -13.00 -14.37
N ALA A 78 -13.15 -13.78 -14.66
CA ALA A 78 -13.43 -15.02 -13.92
C ALA A 78 -12.25 -16.03 -13.89
N PRO A 79 -11.50 -16.25 -15.00
CA PRO A 79 -10.30 -17.11 -14.98
C PRO A 79 -9.17 -16.57 -14.10
N TYR A 80 -9.12 -15.24 -13.90
CA TYR A 80 -8.03 -14.54 -13.22
C TYR A 80 -8.36 -14.17 -11.77
N LYS A 81 -9.48 -14.67 -11.24
CA LYS A 81 -9.96 -14.31 -9.89
C LYS A 81 -8.99 -14.70 -8.77
N LYS A 82 -8.26 -15.81 -8.95
CA LYS A 82 -7.28 -16.31 -7.96
C LYS A 82 -5.86 -15.86 -8.26
N HIS A 83 -5.49 -15.82 -9.55
CA HIS A 83 -4.16 -15.45 -10.02
C HIS A 83 -4.33 -14.60 -11.27
N GLU A 84 -3.89 -13.35 -11.19
CA GLU A 84 -3.78 -12.49 -12.36
C GLU A 84 -2.55 -12.91 -13.21
N PRO A 85 -2.45 -12.47 -14.47
CA PRO A 85 -1.30 -12.81 -15.32
C PRO A 85 0.04 -12.47 -14.66
N VAL A 86 0.97 -13.43 -14.66
CA VAL A 86 2.28 -13.33 -13.98
C VAL A 86 3.14 -12.22 -14.59
N GLU A 87 2.96 -11.94 -15.87
CA GLU A 87 3.64 -10.85 -16.58
C GLU A 87 3.30 -9.46 -16.00
N LEU A 88 2.25 -9.38 -15.18
CA LEU A 88 1.79 -8.15 -14.53
C LEU A 88 2.15 -8.12 -13.04
N ASP A 89 2.94 -9.07 -12.54
CA ASP A 89 3.30 -9.12 -11.13
C ASP A 89 4.08 -7.86 -10.73
N ILE A 90 3.61 -7.24 -9.65
CA ILE A 90 4.20 -6.04 -9.09
C ILE A 90 5.34 -6.50 -8.19
N GLN A 91 6.55 -6.01 -8.44
CA GLN A 91 7.69 -6.29 -7.58
C GLN A 91 7.40 -5.77 -6.16
N ARG A 92 7.73 -6.59 -5.17
CA ARG A 92 7.59 -6.22 -3.76
C ARG A 92 8.48 -5.02 -3.48
N GLU A 93 7.89 -3.97 -2.89
CA GLU A 93 8.66 -2.83 -2.42
C GLU A 93 9.41 -3.19 -1.14
N GLU A 94 10.68 -2.83 -1.08
CA GLU A 94 11.50 -2.96 0.11
C GLU A 94 11.60 -1.60 0.83
N PRO A 95 11.36 -1.54 2.15
CA PRO A 95 11.38 -0.28 2.89
C PRO A 95 12.80 0.29 2.91
N SER A 96 13.03 1.35 2.14
CA SER A 96 14.35 1.96 1.98
C SER A 96 14.44 3.40 2.46
N ALA A 97 13.31 4.06 2.76
CA ALA A 97 13.28 5.49 3.08
C ALA A 97 14.15 5.84 4.29
N LEU A 98 14.02 5.09 5.39
CA LEU A 98 14.80 5.34 6.62
C LEU A 98 16.28 5.07 6.41
N LYS A 99 16.64 3.94 5.76
CA LYS A 99 18.03 3.61 5.44
C LYS A 99 18.67 4.71 4.60
N LYS A 100 18.01 5.11 3.51
CA LYS A 100 18.45 6.21 2.64
C LYS A 100 18.61 7.53 3.40
N LEU A 101 17.66 7.87 4.29
CA LEU A 101 17.74 9.10 5.07
C LEU A 101 19.00 9.10 5.94
N ILE A 102 19.28 8.00 6.64
CA ILE A 102 20.47 7.86 7.47
C ILE A 102 21.73 7.93 6.63
N ASP A 103 21.76 7.21 5.50
CA ASP A 103 22.90 7.19 4.57
C ASP A 103 23.21 8.60 4.04
N ILE A 104 22.20 9.39 3.67
CA ILE A 104 22.37 10.77 3.22
C ILE A 104 23.01 11.62 4.34
N HIS A 105 22.53 11.51 5.58
CA HIS A 105 23.06 12.34 6.66
C HIS A 105 24.52 11.99 6.99
N LEU A 106 24.85 10.70 7.04
CA LEU A 106 26.19 10.23 7.39
C LEU A 106 27.20 10.43 6.26
N ASN A 107 26.81 10.13 5.01
CA ASN A 107 27.75 10.02 3.90
C ASN A 107 27.77 11.25 2.97
N GLU A 108 26.69 12.02 2.90
CA GLU A 108 26.59 13.19 2.00
C GLU A 108 26.61 14.51 2.77
N LEU A 109 25.88 14.60 3.88
CA LEU A 109 25.79 15.81 4.70
C LEU A 109 26.88 15.90 5.78
N ASN A 110 27.77 14.91 5.85
CA ASN A 110 28.91 14.83 6.78
C ASN A 110 28.51 14.91 8.27
N TYR A 111 27.32 14.44 8.64
CA TYR A 111 26.99 14.29 10.06
C TYR A 111 27.79 13.13 10.64
N SER A 112 28.36 13.36 11.81
CA SER A 112 28.90 12.26 12.60
C SER A 112 27.78 11.45 13.26
N LEU A 113 28.06 10.19 13.60
CA LEU A 113 27.11 9.34 14.33
C LEU A 113 26.61 10.00 15.63
N PRO A 114 27.46 10.64 16.47
CA PRO A 114 26.97 11.35 17.66
C PRO A 114 26.03 12.52 17.36
N GLU A 115 26.30 13.29 16.31
CA GLU A 115 25.44 14.41 15.91
C GLU A 115 24.07 13.93 15.44
N LEU A 116 24.05 12.90 14.59
CA LEU A 116 22.79 12.32 14.11
C LEU A 116 21.99 11.66 15.25
N SER A 117 22.68 10.99 16.17
CA SER A 117 22.05 10.39 17.36
C SER A 117 21.37 11.44 18.23
N LYS A 118 21.98 12.63 18.36
CA LYS A 118 21.41 13.76 19.10
C LYS A 118 20.13 14.29 18.46
N VAL A 119 20.03 14.31 17.13
CA VAL A 119 18.80 14.70 16.41
C VAL A 119 17.66 13.72 16.71
N ALA A 120 17.98 12.43 16.83
CA ALA A 120 17.01 11.38 17.18
C ALA A 120 16.74 11.28 18.70
N TYR A 121 17.39 12.10 19.53
CA TYR A 121 17.34 12.03 21.00
C TYR A 121 17.75 10.66 21.57
N LEU A 122 18.78 10.04 21.00
CA LEU A 122 19.30 8.74 21.41
C LEU A 122 20.79 8.79 21.77
N PHE A 123 21.23 7.84 22.59
CA PHE A 123 22.67 7.60 22.74
C PHE A 123 23.24 6.96 21.46
N PRO A 124 24.51 7.22 21.10
CA PRO A 124 25.09 6.69 19.86
C PRO A 124 25.07 5.16 19.73
N HIS A 125 25.14 4.44 20.85
CA HIS A 125 25.05 2.98 20.85
C HIS A 125 23.62 2.50 20.56
N GLU A 126 22.60 3.15 21.11
CA GLU A 126 21.19 2.85 20.83
C GLU A 126 20.83 3.17 19.38
N PHE A 127 21.37 4.27 18.84
CA PHE A 127 21.14 4.63 17.44
C PHE A 127 21.70 3.56 16.51
N ARG A 128 22.94 3.10 16.75
CA ARG A 128 23.56 2.03 15.95
C ARG A 128 22.75 0.75 16.00
N GLU A 129 22.39 0.30 17.19
CA GLU A 129 21.65 -0.96 17.39
C GLU A 129 20.27 -0.95 16.72
N ASN A 130 19.55 0.18 16.79
CA ASN A 130 18.17 0.24 16.27
C ASN A 130 18.08 0.57 14.78
N TYR A 131 19.12 1.19 14.19
CA TYR A 131 19.02 1.77 12.85
C TYR A 131 20.16 1.42 11.88
N LEU A 132 21.33 0.98 12.36
CA LEU A 132 22.49 0.66 11.51
C LEU A 132 22.80 -0.83 11.46
N ASP A 133 22.52 -1.57 12.52
CA ASP A 133 22.79 -3.00 12.55
C ASP A 133 21.77 -3.75 11.69
N GLU A 134 22.25 -4.51 10.70
CA GLU A 134 21.40 -5.25 9.76
C GLU A 134 20.81 -6.54 10.39
N GLU A 135 21.34 -6.98 11.53
CA GLU A 135 20.81 -8.11 12.29
C GLU A 135 19.56 -7.71 13.10
N LYS A 136 18.42 -7.69 12.42
CA LYS A 136 17.11 -7.55 13.05
C LYS A 136 16.75 -8.82 13.82
N HIS A 137 17.22 -8.96 15.05
CA HIS A 137 16.61 -9.90 15.98
C HIS A 137 15.23 -9.36 16.38
N LEU A 138 14.18 -10.18 16.23
CA LEU A 138 12.87 -9.89 16.80
C LEU A 138 13.03 -9.75 18.32
N LYS A 139 13.03 -8.51 18.83
CA LYS A 139 13.05 -8.25 20.26
C LYS A 139 11.64 -8.47 20.82
N LEU A 140 11.49 -9.47 21.67
CA LEU A 140 10.26 -9.70 22.40
C LEU A 140 10.10 -8.60 23.46
N VAL A 141 9.32 -7.56 23.16
CA VAL A 141 9.02 -6.49 24.12
C VAL A 141 8.05 -7.03 25.16
N ARG A 142 8.56 -7.40 26.35
CA ARG A 142 7.71 -7.74 27.49
C ARG A 142 7.18 -6.45 28.11
N PHE A 143 5.89 -6.18 27.93
CA PHE A 143 5.20 -5.17 28.72
C PHE A 143 5.06 -5.69 30.15
N ASN A 144 5.88 -5.19 31.06
CA ASN A 144 5.61 -5.36 32.48
C ASN A 144 4.42 -4.45 32.82
N SER A 145 3.23 -5.05 32.99
CA SER A 145 2.13 -4.39 33.69
C SER A 145 2.63 -4.05 35.10
N ALA A 146 2.87 -2.76 35.34
CA ALA A 146 3.03 -2.24 36.69
C ALA A 146 1.73 -2.53 37.46
N LYS A 147 1.87 -3.16 38.61
CA LYS A 147 0.84 -3.22 39.66
C LYS A 147 0.73 -1.86 40.34
#